data_AF-A0A5E7NAF4-F1
#
_entry.id   AF-A0A5E7NAF4-F1
#
_cell.length_a   1.000
_cell.length_b   1.000
_cell.length_c   1.000
_cell.angle_alpha   90.00
_cell.angle_beta   90.00
_cell.angle_gamma   90.00
#
_symmetry.space_group_name_H-M   'P 1'
#
loop_
_entity.id
_entity.type
_entity.pdbx_description
1 polymer ?
#
loop_
_entity_poly.entity_id
_entity_poly.type
_entity_poly.pdbx_seq_one_letter_code
_entity_poly.pdbx_strand_id
1 'polypeptide(L)'
;MDYPISVPSIGLVGGKFVDEDPLAGTPGSLIPSAWGNAVTDEVLNVVRAAALVPSEGDLSQLLKAIRIIGQAAAASYAVDEGVVNSYVALYTPALTTRINGRVLRFKAAHTNTDTCTFNEGLGLANLIGLGGASLQGGEIVAGGICTVVWNSTAFGAGAYVLLSCDSGAQQLTPGTKSRHGVTLAQLQNQGSQMFTANGSFVVPAGITKCFITLCGGGGGGAAYFDTTGGGGGGGGAGAGLKIPVAVTPGATIAVTVGSGGAGGPSVGAPGAAGGASSFGGLASAAGGGGGTSAGSGGGGGAGSAVNGAPGGIGQAYNAPSITSEQGGMGGASLFGGGGFGGIRQGATGATVGSGFGTGGGGGCRNVGALGRPGFVLVEWMQ
;
A
#
# COMPACT_ATOMS: atom_id res chain seq x y z
N MET A 1 44.50 -14.71 -42.28
CA MET A 1 44.53 -16.02 -42.92
C MET A 1 43.90 -15.87 -44.28
N ASP A 2 44.68 -16.18 -45.31
CA ASP A 2 44.22 -16.39 -46.69
C ASP A 2 44.83 -17.72 -47.16
N TYR A 3 44.49 -18.16 -48.38
CA TYR A 3 45.15 -19.31 -48.99
C TYR A 3 46.68 -19.13 -49.03
N PRO A 4 47.47 -20.20 -48.84
CA PRO A 4 48.92 -20.12 -48.71
C PRO A 4 49.65 -19.88 -50.06
N ILE A 5 49.31 -18.81 -50.77
CA ILE A 5 49.80 -18.51 -52.12
C ILE A 5 51.31 -18.23 -52.17
N SER A 6 51.94 -17.88 -51.04
CA SER A 6 53.38 -17.61 -50.96
C SER A 6 54.23 -18.88 -50.83
N VAL A 7 53.62 -20.03 -50.52
CA VAL A 7 54.35 -21.30 -50.38
C VAL A 7 54.55 -21.92 -51.76
N PRO A 8 55.80 -22.15 -52.22
CA PRO A 8 56.03 -22.76 -53.51
C PRO A 8 55.66 -24.26 -53.51
N SER A 9 55.26 -24.78 -54.67
CA SER A 9 55.11 -26.22 -54.93
C SER A 9 54.04 -26.96 -54.09
N ILE A 10 53.05 -26.26 -53.55
CA ILE A 10 51.93 -26.88 -52.79
C ILE A 10 50.69 -27.17 -53.64
N GLY A 11 50.79 -27.09 -54.97
CA GLY A 11 49.72 -27.51 -55.88
C GLY A 11 48.46 -26.66 -55.83
N LEU A 12 48.58 -25.33 -55.66
CA LEU A 12 47.44 -24.41 -55.79
C LEU A 12 47.23 -24.00 -57.25
N VAL A 13 45.98 -23.96 -57.69
CA VAL A 13 45.59 -23.42 -59.01
C VAL A 13 44.56 -22.32 -58.78
N GLY A 14 44.79 -21.14 -59.35
CA GLY A 14 43.92 -19.97 -59.13
C GLY A 14 43.83 -19.52 -57.66
N GLY A 15 44.83 -19.85 -56.85
CA GLY A 15 44.87 -19.54 -55.41
C GLY A 15 44.05 -20.49 -54.53
N LYS A 16 43.56 -21.62 -55.05
CA LYS A 16 42.83 -22.64 -54.29
C LYS A 16 43.49 -24.01 -54.38
N PHE A 17 43.20 -24.87 -53.40
CA PHE A 17 43.64 -26.26 -53.43
C PHE A 17 42.95 -27.00 -54.57
N VAL A 18 43.68 -27.87 -55.27
CA VAL A 18 43.17 -28.74 -56.35
C VAL A 18 43.68 -30.16 -56.15
N ASP A 19 42.89 -31.16 -56.54
CA ASP A 19 43.33 -32.56 -56.46
C ASP A 19 44.28 -32.88 -57.63
N GLU A 20 45.05 -33.96 -57.49
CA GLU A 20 45.97 -34.41 -58.53
C GLU A 20 45.21 -34.82 -59.80
N ASP A 21 45.75 -34.46 -60.96
CA ASP A 21 45.29 -34.98 -62.25
C ASP A 21 46.40 -35.85 -62.88
N PRO A 22 46.32 -37.19 -62.71
CA PRO A 22 47.30 -38.12 -63.27
C PRO A 22 47.33 -38.16 -64.81
N LEU A 23 46.27 -37.71 -65.49
CA LEU A 23 46.17 -37.72 -66.96
C LEU A 23 46.81 -36.47 -67.58
N ALA A 24 46.68 -35.33 -66.93
CA ALA A 24 47.34 -34.08 -67.34
C ALA A 24 48.77 -33.93 -66.81
N GLY A 25 49.21 -34.81 -65.90
CA GLY A 25 50.54 -34.77 -65.29
C GLY A 25 50.73 -33.58 -64.34
N THR A 26 49.65 -33.01 -63.81
CA THR A 26 49.71 -31.85 -62.90
C THR A 26 49.64 -32.32 -61.44
N PRO A 27 50.67 -32.05 -60.63
CA PRO A 27 50.66 -32.38 -59.20
C PRO A 27 49.53 -31.68 -58.45
N GLY A 28 48.79 -32.44 -57.63
CA GLY A 28 47.74 -31.91 -56.77
C GLY A 28 48.27 -31.25 -55.49
N SER A 29 47.34 -30.65 -54.74
CA SER A 29 47.58 -30.15 -53.39
C SER A 29 47.92 -31.26 -52.41
N LEU A 30 48.72 -30.94 -51.39
CA LEU A 30 49.14 -31.87 -50.33
C LEU A 30 47.98 -32.34 -49.44
N ILE A 31 46.85 -31.64 -49.47
CA ILE A 31 45.62 -31.94 -48.74
C ILE A 31 44.46 -32.07 -49.73
N PRO A 32 43.41 -32.86 -49.39
CA PRO A 32 42.22 -32.96 -50.24
C PRO A 32 41.62 -31.59 -50.52
N SER A 33 41.44 -31.27 -51.81
CA SER A 33 41.04 -29.95 -52.27
C SER A 33 39.72 -29.50 -51.65
N ALA A 34 38.75 -30.42 -51.57
CA ALA A 34 37.43 -30.18 -51.02
C ALA A 34 37.49 -29.74 -49.55
N TRP A 35 38.29 -30.42 -48.73
CA TRP A 35 38.42 -30.09 -47.31
C TRP A 35 39.20 -28.79 -47.09
N GLY A 36 40.35 -28.65 -47.76
CA GLY A 36 41.19 -27.46 -47.63
C GLY A 36 40.44 -26.18 -48.03
N ASN A 37 39.75 -26.23 -49.18
CA ASN A 37 38.95 -25.09 -49.64
C ASN A 37 37.77 -24.80 -48.71
N ALA A 38 37.06 -25.82 -48.21
CA ALA A 38 35.91 -25.62 -47.34
C ALA A 38 36.29 -24.92 -46.02
N VAL A 39 37.34 -25.40 -45.34
CA VAL A 39 37.81 -24.81 -44.07
C VAL A 39 38.35 -23.39 -44.29
N THR A 40 39.16 -23.18 -45.32
CA THR A 40 39.70 -21.85 -45.62
C THR A 40 38.60 -20.87 -46.01
N ASP A 41 37.63 -21.28 -46.83
CA ASP A 41 36.49 -20.43 -47.20
C ASP A 41 35.58 -20.11 -45.99
N GLU A 42 35.36 -21.03 -45.06
CA GLU A 42 34.58 -20.77 -43.83
C GLU A 42 35.25 -19.71 -42.96
N VAL A 43 36.57 -19.81 -42.76
CA VAL A 43 37.33 -18.81 -42.00
C VAL A 43 37.37 -17.46 -42.74
N LEU A 44 37.55 -17.48 -44.06
CA LEU A 44 37.52 -16.27 -44.89
C LEU A 44 36.16 -15.58 -44.84
N ASN A 45 35.06 -16.33 -44.79
CA ASN A 45 33.72 -15.75 -44.64
C ASN A 45 33.59 -14.97 -43.33
N VAL A 46 34.13 -15.48 -42.21
CA VAL A 46 34.15 -14.75 -40.92
C VAL A 46 35.04 -13.50 -41.00
N VAL A 47 36.23 -13.60 -41.60
CA VAL A 47 37.16 -12.46 -41.75
C VAL A 47 36.53 -11.36 -42.62
N ARG A 48 35.91 -11.72 -43.74
CA ARG A 48 35.22 -10.78 -44.63
C ARG A 48 33.96 -10.19 -44.00
N ALA A 49 33.21 -10.96 -43.21
CA ALA A 49 32.06 -10.45 -42.45
C ALA A 49 32.46 -9.37 -41.43
N ALA A 50 33.68 -9.42 -40.91
CA ALA A 50 34.26 -8.37 -40.08
C ALA A 50 34.84 -7.19 -40.88
N ALA A 51 34.58 -7.13 -42.19
CA ALA A 51 35.16 -6.16 -43.13
C ALA A 51 36.70 -6.11 -43.13
N LEU A 52 37.37 -7.21 -42.75
CA LEU A 52 38.82 -7.33 -42.83
C LEU A 52 39.23 -7.87 -44.21
N VAL A 53 40.33 -7.35 -44.76
CA VAL A 53 40.96 -7.90 -45.97
C VAL A 53 41.78 -9.13 -45.59
N PRO A 54 41.49 -10.33 -46.14
CA PRO A 54 42.29 -11.52 -45.88
C PRO A 54 43.77 -11.32 -46.20
N SER A 55 44.64 -11.84 -45.33
CA SER A 55 46.09 -11.81 -45.50
C SER A 55 46.70 -13.13 -45.07
N GLU A 56 47.53 -13.71 -45.92
CA GLU A 56 48.28 -14.94 -45.66
C GLU A 56 49.21 -14.80 -44.44
N GLY A 57 49.85 -13.64 -44.28
CA GLY A 57 50.82 -13.39 -43.21
C GLY A 57 50.23 -13.10 -41.82
N ASP A 58 48.91 -12.96 -41.69
CA ASP A 58 48.26 -12.66 -40.40
C ASP A 58 47.42 -13.83 -39.87
N LEU A 59 47.99 -14.56 -38.91
CA LEU A 59 47.34 -15.69 -38.22
C LEU A 59 46.35 -15.26 -37.13
N SER A 60 46.18 -13.96 -36.88
CA SER A 60 45.27 -13.42 -35.87
C SER A 60 43.94 -12.90 -36.43
N GLN A 61 43.74 -12.95 -37.76
CA GLN A 61 42.55 -12.37 -38.40
C GLN A 61 41.23 -13.00 -37.96
N LEU A 62 41.18 -14.31 -37.69
CA LEU A 62 39.96 -14.95 -37.17
C LEU A 62 39.60 -14.40 -35.79
N LEU A 63 40.59 -14.25 -34.90
CA LEU A 63 40.40 -13.66 -33.57
C LEU A 63 39.97 -12.19 -33.65
N LYS A 64 40.61 -11.41 -34.53
CA LYS A 64 40.24 -10.00 -34.79
C LYS A 64 38.81 -9.92 -35.34
N ALA A 65 38.45 -10.79 -36.27
CA ALA A 65 37.12 -10.84 -36.87
C ALA A 65 36.05 -11.17 -35.82
N ILE A 66 36.27 -12.18 -34.98
CA ILE A 66 35.36 -12.52 -33.87
C ILE A 66 35.20 -11.33 -32.90
N ARG A 67 36.32 -10.65 -32.55
CA ARG A 67 36.27 -9.48 -31.67
C ARG A 67 35.52 -8.31 -32.31
N ILE A 68 35.78 -8.02 -33.59
CA ILE A 68 35.12 -6.95 -34.35
C ILE A 68 33.64 -7.26 -34.49
N ILE A 69 33.26 -8.46 -34.94
CA ILE A 69 31.85 -8.86 -35.08
C ILE A 69 31.15 -8.81 -33.71
N GLY A 70 31.82 -9.25 -32.64
CA GLY A 70 31.29 -9.16 -31.27
C GLY A 70 31.14 -7.73 -30.74
N GLN A 71 32.03 -6.80 -31.12
CA GLN A 71 31.96 -5.38 -30.75
C GLN A 71 31.02 -4.57 -31.65
N ALA A 72 30.91 -4.94 -32.93
CA ALA A 72 30.14 -4.29 -33.98
C ALA A 72 28.70 -4.81 -34.11
N ALA A 73 28.29 -5.79 -33.30
CA ALA A 73 26.88 -6.11 -33.03
C ALA A 73 26.18 -4.95 -32.28
N ALA A 74 26.35 -3.73 -32.78
CA ALA A 74 26.00 -2.43 -32.23
C ALA A 74 24.49 -2.18 -32.13
N ALA A 75 23.67 -3.16 -32.55
CA ALA A 75 22.29 -3.31 -32.14
C ALA A 75 22.09 -4.76 -31.68
N SER A 76 22.66 -5.12 -30.52
CA SER A 76 22.39 -6.40 -29.85
C SER A 76 20.98 -6.43 -29.25
N TYR A 77 19.98 -5.86 -29.95
CA TYR A 77 18.59 -5.81 -29.56
C TYR A 77 17.71 -6.16 -30.77
N ALA A 78 16.61 -6.87 -30.53
CA ALA A 78 15.55 -7.02 -31.51
C ALA A 78 14.58 -5.84 -31.41
N VAL A 79 13.90 -5.49 -32.51
CA VAL A 79 12.87 -4.44 -32.47
C VAL A 79 11.58 -5.04 -31.93
N ASP A 80 10.89 -4.30 -31.07
CA ASP A 80 9.52 -4.64 -30.66
C ASP A 80 8.54 -4.48 -31.83
N GLU A 81 7.95 -5.58 -32.27
CA GLU A 81 6.88 -5.65 -33.27
C GLU A 81 5.50 -5.92 -32.62
N GLY A 82 5.45 -5.89 -31.29
CA GLY A 82 4.25 -6.14 -30.52
C GLY A 82 3.31 -4.95 -30.45
N VAL A 83 2.44 -4.97 -29.44
CA VAL A 83 1.52 -3.89 -29.11
C VAL A 83 1.75 -3.45 -27.67
N VAL A 84 1.10 -2.36 -27.24
CA VAL A 84 1.15 -1.88 -25.85
C VAL A 84 0.92 -3.03 -24.88
N ASN A 85 1.80 -3.18 -23.88
CA ASN A 85 1.78 -4.24 -22.86
C ASN A 85 1.98 -5.68 -23.36
N SER A 86 2.18 -5.91 -24.66
CA SER A 86 2.43 -7.24 -25.24
C SER A 86 3.54 -7.14 -26.28
N TYR A 87 4.77 -7.24 -25.80
CA TYR A 87 5.99 -7.01 -26.57
C TYR A 87 6.39 -8.26 -27.35
N VAL A 88 6.84 -8.08 -28.60
CA VAL A 88 7.28 -9.19 -29.47
C VAL A 88 8.62 -8.82 -30.07
N ALA A 89 9.66 -9.61 -29.85
CA ALA A 89 11.00 -9.32 -30.35
C ALA A 89 11.64 -10.57 -30.95
N LEU A 90 11.83 -10.59 -32.27
CA LEU A 90 12.35 -11.74 -32.99
C LEU A 90 13.87 -11.61 -33.18
N TYR A 91 14.61 -12.57 -32.63
CA TYR A 91 16.07 -12.59 -32.67
C TYR A 91 16.58 -13.34 -33.90
N THR A 92 17.74 -12.92 -34.41
CA THR A 92 18.45 -13.62 -35.50
C THR A 92 19.83 -14.06 -35.01
N PRO A 93 20.13 -15.38 -34.98
CA PRO A 93 19.26 -16.50 -35.33
C PRO A 93 18.08 -16.66 -34.35
N ALA A 94 17.00 -17.29 -34.82
CA ALA A 94 15.80 -17.52 -34.01
C ALA A 94 16.11 -18.39 -32.79
N LEU A 95 15.54 -18.03 -31.64
CA LEU A 95 15.69 -18.79 -30.42
C LEU A 95 14.81 -20.04 -30.49
N THR A 96 15.35 -21.19 -30.06
CA THR A 96 14.63 -22.48 -30.09
C THR A 96 14.21 -22.97 -28.71
N THR A 97 14.78 -22.40 -27.64
CA THR A 97 14.44 -22.73 -26.26
C THR A 97 14.75 -21.58 -25.31
N ARG A 98 14.00 -21.52 -24.20
CA ARG A 98 14.25 -20.62 -23.08
C ARG A 98 15.30 -21.20 -22.16
N ILE A 99 16.39 -20.48 -21.98
CA ILE A 99 17.47 -20.86 -21.05
C ILE A 99 17.46 -19.92 -19.86
N ASN A 100 17.44 -20.48 -18.65
CA ASN A 100 17.47 -19.71 -17.41
C ASN A 100 18.72 -18.81 -17.35
N GLY A 101 18.55 -17.54 -17.00
CA GLY A 101 19.63 -16.56 -16.97
C GLY A 101 20.02 -15.97 -18.33
N ARG A 102 19.38 -16.37 -19.44
CA ARG A 102 19.64 -15.78 -20.76
C ARG A 102 19.17 -14.33 -20.79
N VAL A 103 20.11 -13.41 -21.00
CA VAL A 103 19.85 -11.99 -21.19
C VAL A 103 19.51 -11.72 -22.65
N LEU A 104 18.42 -10.99 -22.87
CA LEU A 104 17.98 -10.51 -24.16
C LEU A 104 17.78 -8.99 -24.09
N ARG A 105 17.95 -8.32 -25.22
CA ARG A 105 17.59 -6.90 -25.33
C ARG A 105 16.60 -6.69 -26.44
N PHE A 106 15.69 -5.74 -26.26
CA PHE A 106 14.82 -5.29 -27.32
C PHE A 106 14.65 -3.77 -27.25
N LYS A 107 14.38 -3.14 -28.38
CA LYS A 107 14.02 -1.73 -28.42
C LYS A 107 12.51 -1.61 -28.41
N ALA A 108 11.95 -1.04 -27.36
CA ALA A 108 10.51 -0.95 -27.17
C ALA A 108 9.90 0.00 -28.20
N ALA A 109 8.80 -0.40 -28.86
CA ALA A 109 8.02 0.49 -29.71
C ALA A 109 6.93 1.22 -28.89
N HIS A 110 6.55 0.66 -27.73
CA HIS A 110 5.46 1.11 -26.91
C HIS A 110 5.86 1.34 -25.45
N THR A 111 5.38 2.42 -24.84
CA THR A 111 5.45 2.63 -23.40
C THR A 111 4.41 1.75 -22.72
N ASN A 112 4.77 1.02 -21.66
CA ASN A 112 3.79 0.21 -20.94
C ASN A 112 2.89 1.07 -20.05
N THR A 113 1.65 0.64 -19.89
CA THR A 113 0.65 1.29 -19.05
C THR A 113 0.05 0.36 -17.99
N ASP A 114 0.36 -0.94 -18.09
CA ASP A 114 -0.16 -1.99 -17.22
C ASP A 114 0.83 -3.17 -17.19
N THR A 115 0.38 -4.31 -16.65
CA THR A 115 1.05 -5.60 -16.69
C THR A 115 1.43 -6.00 -18.10
N CYS A 116 2.61 -6.62 -18.26
CA CYS A 116 3.20 -6.84 -19.56
C CYS A 116 3.46 -8.32 -19.85
N THR A 117 3.52 -8.65 -21.14
CA THR A 117 4.04 -9.92 -21.65
C THR A 117 5.16 -9.69 -22.65
N PHE A 118 6.02 -10.69 -22.82
CA PHE A 118 7.11 -10.69 -23.79
C PHE A 118 7.13 -12.00 -24.57
N ASN A 119 7.33 -11.92 -25.88
CA ASN A 119 7.49 -13.06 -26.77
C ASN A 119 8.75 -12.89 -27.62
N GLU A 120 9.74 -13.74 -27.38
CA GLU A 120 11.01 -13.81 -28.09
C GLU A 120 10.98 -14.73 -29.33
N GLY A 121 9.80 -15.20 -29.73
CA GLY A 121 9.58 -16.18 -30.80
C GLY A 121 9.14 -17.57 -30.32
N LEU A 122 9.06 -17.81 -29.01
CA LEU A 122 8.70 -19.10 -28.39
C LEU A 122 7.31 -19.11 -27.74
N GLY A 123 6.52 -18.05 -27.94
CA GLY A 123 5.19 -17.87 -27.34
C GLY A 123 5.20 -16.83 -26.23
N LEU A 124 4.02 -16.41 -25.75
CA LEU A 124 3.90 -15.38 -24.72
C LEU A 124 4.40 -15.87 -23.36
N ALA A 125 5.15 -15.03 -22.66
CA ALA A 125 5.47 -15.19 -21.26
C ALA A 125 5.29 -13.88 -20.48
N ASN A 126 5.12 -13.98 -19.16
CA ASN A 126 4.98 -12.79 -18.30
C ASN A 126 6.26 -11.96 -18.32
N LEU A 127 6.11 -10.63 -18.31
CA LEU A 127 7.19 -9.67 -18.15
C LEU A 127 6.98 -8.89 -16.85
N ILE A 128 7.90 -9.06 -15.91
CA ILE A 128 7.83 -8.51 -14.56
C ILE A 128 9.01 -7.58 -14.30
N GLY A 129 8.88 -6.70 -13.30
CA GLY A 129 9.96 -5.82 -12.88
C GLY A 129 10.99 -6.53 -12.01
N LEU A 130 12.13 -5.88 -11.79
CA LEU A 130 13.24 -6.41 -11.01
C LEU A 130 12.85 -6.81 -9.57
N GLY A 131 11.84 -6.15 -8.99
CA GLY A 131 11.30 -6.45 -7.66
C GLY A 131 10.43 -7.71 -7.59
N GLY A 132 10.24 -8.44 -8.70
CA GLY A 132 9.43 -9.66 -8.75
C GLY A 132 7.92 -9.41 -8.83
N ALA A 133 7.49 -8.18 -9.03
CA ALA A 133 6.10 -7.78 -9.20
C ALA A 133 5.79 -7.51 -10.68
N SER A 134 4.51 -7.60 -11.06
CA SER A 134 4.06 -7.19 -12.39
C SER A 134 4.40 -5.72 -12.64
N LEU A 135 4.70 -5.37 -13.90
CA LEU A 135 4.85 -3.98 -14.31
C LEU A 135 3.54 -3.20 -14.11
N GLN A 136 3.63 -1.91 -13.79
CA GLN A 136 2.50 -1.06 -13.37
C GLN A 136 2.29 0.15 -14.30
N GLY A 137 3.22 0.41 -15.22
CA GLY A 137 3.18 1.51 -16.17
C GLY A 137 4.43 2.40 -16.08
N GLY A 138 5.00 2.74 -17.23
CA GLY A 138 6.15 3.63 -17.35
C GLY A 138 7.51 3.01 -17.06
N GLU A 139 7.60 1.73 -16.69
CA GLU A 139 8.89 1.02 -16.54
C GLU A 139 9.56 0.69 -17.88
N ILE A 140 8.77 0.54 -18.94
CA ILE A 140 9.20 0.41 -20.33
C ILE A 140 8.74 1.65 -21.05
N VAL A 141 9.68 2.34 -21.71
CA VAL A 141 9.41 3.59 -22.43
C VAL A 141 9.67 3.38 -23.92
N ALA A 142 8.75 3.84 -24.77
CA ALA A 142 8.91 3.79 -26.22
C ALA A 142 10.24 4.40 -26.66
N GLY A 143 10.96 3.69 -27.53
CA GLY A 143 12.29 4.05 -28.00
C GLY A 143 13.44 3.62 -27.08
N GLY A 144 13.17 3.24 -25.82
CA GLY A 144 14.17 2.77 -24.87
C GLY A 144 14.66 1.35 -25.17
N ILE A 145 15.94 1.08 -24.89
CA ILE A 145 16.49 -0.27 -24.97
C ILE A 145 16.21 -0.97 -23.64
N CYS A 146 15.40 -2.02 -23.71
CA CYS A 146 15.08 -2.89 -22.59
C CYS A 146 16.09 -4.03 -22.52
N THR A 147 16.57 -4.34 -21.31
CA THR A 147 17.32 -5.57 -21.02
C THR A 147 16.46 -6.46 -20.14
N VAL A 148 16.17 -7.68 -20.62
CA VAL A 148 15.37 -8.67 -19.90
C VAL A 148 16.14 -9.96 -19.71
N VAL A 149 15.82 -10.71 -18.66
CA VAL A 149 16.41 -12.03 -18.41
C VAL A 149 15.31 -13.06 -18.16
N TRP A 150 15.43 -14.24 -18.77
CA TRP A 150 14.52 -15.34 -18.48
C TRP A 150 14.84 -15.94 -17.11
N ASN A 151 13.84 -16.05 -16.23
CA ASN A 151 13.92 -16.80 -14.98
C ASN A 151 12.79 -17.83 -14.92
N SER A 152 13.13 -19.13 -14.95
CA SER A 152 12.14 -20.21 -14.97
C SER A 152 11.39 -20.42 -13.65
N THR A 153 11.86 -19.85 -12.53
CA THR A 153 11.18 -19.93 -11.22
C THR A 153 10.48 -18.62 -10.83
N ALA A 154 10.66 -17.55 -11.60
CA ALA A 154 9.97 -16.29 -11.36
C ALA A 154 8.46 -16.45 -11.63
N PHE A 155 7.65 -15.77 -10.82
CA PHE A 155 6.20 -15.64 -11.04
C PHE A 155 5.45 -16.99 -11.17
N GLY A 156 5.88 -18.00 -10.41
CA GLY A 156 5.22 -19.31 -10.28
C GLY A 156 5.51 -20.31 -11.39
N ALA A 157 5.64 -19.89 -12.64
CA ALA A 157 5.81 -20.77 -13.81
C ALA A 157 6.88 -20.31 -14.83
N GLY A 158 7.64 -19.27 -14.51
CA GLY A 158 8.65 -18.67 -15.37
C GLY A 158 8.22 -17.32 -15.95
N ALA A 159 9.12 -16.34 -15.91
CA ALA A 159 8.88 -15.01 -16.41
C ALA A 159 10.18 -14.35 -16.91
N TYR A 160 10.02 -13.37 -17.79
CA TYR A 160 11.06 -12.41 -18.08
C TYR A 160 11.11 -11.35 -16.99
N VAL A 161 12.31 -11.09 -16.46
CA VAL A 161 12.56 -10.00 -15.50
C VAL A 161 13.19 -8.84 -16.25
N LEU A 162 12.56 -7.67 -16.19
CA LEU A 162 13.11 -6.42 -16.70
C LEU A 162 14.23 -5.95 -15.77
N LEU A 163 15.46 -5.97 -16.28
CA LEU A 163 16.65 -5.48 -15.57
C LEU A 163 16.81 -3.98 -15.71
N SER A 164 16.52 -3.44 -16.90
CA SER A 164 16.59 -2.01 -17.18
C SER A 164 15.79 -1.66 -18.44
N CYS A 165 15.30 -0.43 -18.50
CA CYS A 165 14.90 0.26 -19.72
C CYS A 165 15.47 1.68 -19.66
N ASP A 166 16.02 2.16 -20.78
CA ASP A 166 16.44 3.56 -20.87
C ASP A 166 15.24 4.47 -20.57
N SER A 167 15.44 5.45 -19.68
CA SER A 167 14.41 6.40 -19.23
C SER A 167 13.17 5.77 -18.57
N GLY A 168 13.17 4.46 -18.29
CA GLY A 168 12.08 3.77 -17.62
C GLY A 168 12.03 4.05 -16.13
N ALA A 169 10.83 4.13 -15.58
CA ALA A 169 10.62 4.20 -14.14
C ALA A 169 11.11 2.91 -13.46
N GLN A 170 11.69 3.05 -12.25
CA GLN A 170 12.00 1.89 -11.42
C GLN A 170 10.84 1.61 -10.46
N GLN A 171 10.47 0.34 -10.36
CA GLN A 171 9.53 -0.10 -9.34
C GLN A 171 10.16 -0.02 -7.95
N LEU A 172 9.40 0.49 -6.99
CA LEU A 172 9.73 0.43 -5.58
C LEU A 172 8.84 -0.62 -4.93
N THR A 173 9.44 -1.63 -4.29
CA THR A 173 8.74 -2.47 -3.32
C THR A 173 8.52 -1.70 -2.02
N PRO A 174 7.46 -1.99 -1.24
CA PRO A 174 7.23 -1.35 0.05
C PRO A 174 8.49 -1.33 0.93
N GLY A 175 8.92 -0.13 1.33
CA GLY A 175 10.07 0.05 2.20
C GLY A 175 9.79 -0.46 3.61
N THR A 176 10.71 -1.26 4.17
CA THR A 176 10.57 -1.88 5.50
C THR A 176 11.75 -1.60 6.43
N LYS A 177 12.76 -0.87 5.94
CA LYS A 177 13.97 -0.48 6.67
C LYS A 177 14.27 1.00 6.43
N SER A 178 15.07 1.59 7.32
CA SER A 178 15.36 3.04 7.33
C SER A 178 16.05 3.60 6.09
N ARG A 179 16.59 2.74 5.21
CA ARG A 179 17.27 3.13 3.96
C ARG A 179 16.53 2.67 2.69
N HIS A 180 15.29 2.20 2.80
CA HIS A 180 14.48 1.84 1.63
C HIS A 180 13.75 3.08 1.09
N GLY A 181 13.51 3.12 -0.23
CA GLY A 181 12.54 4.04 -0.81
C GLY A 181 11.12 3.71 -0.33
N VAL A 182 10.26 4.73 -0.24
CA VAL A 182 8.85 4.58 0.13
C VAL A 182 7.98 4.57 -1.12
N THR A 183 6.96 3.72 -1.15
CA THR A 183 5.95 3.74 -2.22
C THR A 183 4.93 4.85 -1.96
N LEU A 184 4.23 5.29 -3.01
CA LEU A 184 3.16 6.29 -2.86
C LEU A 184 2.07 5.81 -1.87
N ALA A 185 1.73 4.53 -1.91
CA ALA A 185 0.77 3.93 -0.99
C ALA A 185 1.24 4.03 0.48
N GLN A 186 2.54 3.88 0.75
CA GLN A 186 3.09 4.08 2.09
C GLN A 186 3.07 5.54 2.53
N LEU A 187 3.31 6.47 1.61
CA LEU A 187 3.24 7.90 1.93
C LEU A 187 1.80 8.37 2.20
N GLN A 188 0.83 7.83 1.47
CA GLN A 188 -0.58 8.20 1.59
C GLN A 188 -1.32 7.44 2.70
N ASN A 189 -0.62 6.63 3.49
CA ASN A 189 -1.19 5.83 4.55
C ASN A 189 -1.50 6.66 5.81
N GLN A 190 -2.47 7.54 5.69
CA GLN A 190 -2.99 8.40 6.74
C GLN A 190 -4.51 8.49 6.61
N GLY A 191 -5.22 8.70 7.71
CA GLY A 191 -6.67 8.77 7.68
C GLY A 191 -7.31 8.89 9.05
N SER A 192 -8.64 8.89 9.06
CA SER A 192 -9.43 8.89 10.28
C SER A 192 -10.71 8.06 10.15
N GLN A 193 -11.20 7.54 11.27
CA GLN A 193 -12.44 6.78 11.35
C GLN A 193 -13.17 7.10 12.66
N MET A 194 -14.44 7.50 12.57
CA MET A 194 -15.29 7.78 13.73
C MET A 194 -16.28 6.64 13.97
N PHE A 195 -16.38 6.23 15.22
CA PHE A 195 -17.33 5.25 15.74
C PHE A 195 -18.34 5.96 16.64
N THR A 196 -19.61 5.91 16.25
CA THR A 196 -20.78 6.32 17.06
C THR A 196 -21.60 5.13 17.55
N ALA A 197 -21.17 3.92 17.22
CA ALA A 197 -21.66 2.64 17.72
C ALA A 197 -20.47 1.68 17.91
N ASN A 198 -20.69 0.61 18.67
CA ASN A 198 -19.68 -0.43 18.89
C ASN A 198 -19.21 -1.04 17.57
N GLY A 199 -17.94 -1.39 17.50
CA GLY A 199 -17.36 -2.00 16.31
C GLY A 199 -15.92 -2.46 16.54
N SER A 200 -15.22 -2.64 15.44
CA SER A 200 -13.80 -3.02 15.45
C SER A 200 -13.02 -2.15 14.46
N PHE A 201 -11.82 -1.76 14.85
CA PHE A 201 -10.87 -1.07 14.00
C PHE A 201 -9.76 -2.04 13.58
N VAL A 202 -9.54 -2.20 12.28
CA VAL A 202 -8.41 -2.96 11.74
C VAL A 202 -7.28 -1.98 11.46
N VAL A 203 -6.14 -2.14 12.14
CA VAL A 203 -5.00 -1.25 11.97
C VAL A 203 -4.46 -1.38 10.54
N PRO A 204 -4.40 -0.29 9.75
CA PRO A 204 -3.87 -0.35 8.41
C PRO A 204 -2.42 -0.85 8.38
N ALA A 205 -2.02 -1.49 7.27
CA ALA A 205 -0.65 -1.98 7.10
C ALA A 205 0.35 -0.83 7.28
N GLY A 206 1.48 -1.04 7.94
CA GLY A 206 2.49 0.01 8.17
C GLY A 206 2.21 0.99 9.31
N ILE A 207 1.00 1.02 9.87
CA ILE A 207 0.65 1.92 10.99
C ILE A 207 1.06 1.31 12.33
N THR A 208 1.89 2.03 13.07
CA THR A 208 2.37 1.63 14.40
C THR A 208 1.89 2.56 15.53
N LYS A 209 1.24 3.67 15.17
CA LYS A 209 0.73 4.65 16.11
C LYS A 209 -0.61 5.22 15.63
N CYS A 210 -1.56 5.34 16.54
CA CYS A 210 -2.81 6.06 16.33
C CYS A 210 -2.98 7.17 17.38
N PHE A 211 -3.81 8.16 17.07
CA PHE A 211 -4.29 9.17 18.01
C PHE A 211 -5.78 8.95 18.23
N ILE A 212 -6.18 8.76 19.48
CA ILE A 212 -7.58 8.48 19.84
C ILE A 212 -8.20 9.69 20.50
N THR A 213 -9.31 10.16 19.95
CA THR A 213 -10.18 11.16 20.59
C THR A 213 -11.50 10.48 20.93
N LEU A 214 -11.91 10.49 22.19
CA LEU A 214 -13.08 9.75 22.62
C LEU A 214 -13.80 10.44 23.80
N CYS A 215 -15.08 10.12 23.96
CA CYS A 215 -15.90 10.57 25.08
C CYS A 215 -16.82 9.44 25.53
N GLY A 216 -17.00 9.24 26.83
CA GLY A 216 -18.01 8.32 27.37
C GLY A 216 -19.44 8.80 27.10
N GLY A 217 -20.43 8.01 27.49
CA GLY A 217 -21.84 8.41 27.49
C GLY A 217 -22.19 9.25 28.73
N GLY A 218 -23.02 10.28 28.57
CA GLY A 218 -23.48 11.10 29.69
C GLY A 218 -24.50 10.36 30.54
N GLY A 219 -24.61 10.70 31.82
CA GLY A 219 -25.63 10.16 32.71
C GLY A 219 -27.02 10.71 32.40
N GLY A 220 -28.06 9.93 32.70
CA GLY A 220 -29.44 10.39 32.63
C GLY A 220 -29.79 11.28 33.84
N GLY A 221 -30.72 12.22 33.64
CA GLY A 221 -31.31 12.98 34.73
C GLY A 221 -32.30 12.12 35.53
N ALA A 222 -32.46 12.43 36.81
CA ALA A 222 -33.45 11.77 37.66
C ALA A 222 -34.87 12.25 37.34
N ALA A 223 -35.87 11.44 37.68
CA ALA A 223 -37.25 11.90 37.72
C ALA A 223 -37.51 12.77 38.96
N TYR A 224 -38.64 13.47 38.95
CA TYR A 224 -39.20 14.09 40.14
C TYR A 224 -39.51 13.08 41.25
N PHE A 225 -39.47 13.52 42.51
CA PHE A 225 -39.77 12.68 43.67
C PHE A 225 -41.22 12.85 44.14
N ASP A 226 -41.69 14.09 44.27
CA ASP A 226 -43.05 14.40 44.70
C ASP A 226 -43.46 15.85 44.32
N THR A 227 -44.46 16.42 44.99
CA THR A 227 -44.92 17.80 44.78
C THR A 227 -43.96 18.88 45.24
N THR A 228 -42.86 18.53 45.91
CA THR A 228 -41.88 19.42 46.54
C THR A 228 -40.43 19.20 46.06
N GLY A 229 -40.13 18.07 45.39
CA GLY A 229 -38.77 17.71 44.95
C GLY A 229 -38.64 17.35 43.47
N GLY A 230 -37.78 18.08 42.76
CA GLY A 230 -37.36 17.75 41.38
C GLY A 230 -36.23 16.70 41.33
N GLY A 231 -35.91 16.20 40.14
CA GLY A 231 -34.77 15.31 39.92
C GLY A 231 -33.47 16.06 39.67
N GLY A 232 -32.34 15.55 40.14
CA GLY A 232 -31.01 16.05 39.78
C GLY A 232 -30.67 15.76 38.32
N GLY A 233 -29.85 16.61 37.69
CA GLY A 233 -29.36 16.39 36.33
C GLY A 233 -28.31 15.27 36.29
N GLY A 234 -28.20 14.56 35.18
CA GLY A 234 -27.13 13.57 34.98
C GLY A 234 -25.78 14.24 34.76
N GLY A 235 -24.68 13.58 35.12
CA GLY A 235 -23.32 14.07 34.88
C GLY A 235 -22.91 13.97 33.43
N GLY A 236 -22.05 14.87 32.97
CA GLY A 236 -21.37 14.74 31.69
C GLY A 236 -20.28 13.66 31.75
N ALA A 237 -19.96 13.07 30.63
CA ALA A 237 -18.91 12.06 30.50
C ALA A 237 -17.52 12.69 30.47
N GLY A 238 -16.53 11.89 30.87
CA GLY A 238 -15.15 12.22 30.64
C GLY A 238 -14.78 12.12 29.17
N ALA A 239 -13.68 12.78 28.81
CA ALA A 239 -13.14 12.81 27.47
C ALA A 239 -11.64 12.52 27.46
N GLY A 240 -11.12 12.18 26.28
CA GLY A 240 -9.70 12.17 25.97
C GLY A 240 -9.47 12.72 24.57
N LEU A 241 -8.45 13.56 24.41
CA LEU A 241 -8.12 14.21 23.14
C LEU A 241 -6.77 13.73 22.61
N LYS A 242 -6.74 13.28 21.34
CA LYS A 242 -5.51 12.88 20.63
C LYS A 242 -4.56 12.04 21.49
N ILE A 243 -5.09 11.01 22.14
CA ILE A 243 -4.34 10.09 22.99
C ILE A 243 -3.41 9.27 22.08
N PRO A 244 -2.09 9.39 22.21
CA PRO A 244 -1.17 8.58 21.40
C PRO A 244 -1.20 7.13 21.91
N VAL A 245 -1.53 6.19 21.03
CA VAL A 245 -1.52 4.74 21.33
C VAL A 245 -0.60 4.01 20.35
N ALA A 246 0.20 3.08 20.87
CA ALA A 246 0.99 2.17 20.05
C ALA A 246 0.09 1.02 19.55
N VAL A 247 0.17 0.70 18.27
CA VAL A 247 -0.62 -0.35 17.63
C VAL A 247 0.25 -1.26 16.77
N THR A 248 -0.24 -2.44 16.45
CA THR A 248 0.43 -3.39 15.55
C THR A 248 -0.28 -3.39 14.20
N PRO A 249 0.42 -3.21 13.07
CA PRO A 249 -0.18 -3.30 11.74
C PRO A 249 -0.99 -4.58 11.55
N GLY A 250 -2.20 -4.48 11.01
CA GLY A 250 -3.11 -5.61 10.78
C GLY A 250 -3.86 -6.11 12.03
N ALA A 251 -3.56 -5.62 13.23
CA ALA A 251 -4.30 -5.99 14.42
C ALA A 251 -5.74 -5.48 14.38
N THR A 252 -6.67 -6.27 14.91
CA THR A 252 -8.07 -5.86 15.10
C THR A 252 -8.27 -5.42 16.55
N ILE A 253 -8.71 -4.18 16.75
CA ILE A 253 -8.91 -3.57 18.06
C ILE A 253 -10.42 -3.34 18.24
N ALA A 254 -10.98 -3.84 19.35
CA ALA A 254 -12.37 -3.60 19.71
C ALA A 254 -12.60 -2.12 20.05
N VAL A 255 -13.67 -1.54 19.53
CA VAL A 255 -14.08 -0.16 19.83
C VAL A 255 -15.42 -0.19 20.53
N THR A 256 -15.45 0.31 21.76
CA THR A 256 -16.67 0.44 22.57
C THR A 256 -17.09 1.90 22.57
N VAL A 257 -18.35 2.16 22.21
CA VAL A 257 -18.99 3.46 22.34
C VAL A 257 -19.95 3.40 23.51
N GLY A 258 -19.68 4.21 24.53
CA GLY A 258 -20.49 4.30 25.73
C GLY A 258 -21.91 4.79 25.42
N SER A 259 -22.91 4.02 25.81
CA SER A 259 -24.31 4.44 25.71
C SER A 259 -24.60 5.60 26.65
N GLY A 260 -25.53 6.47 26.26
CA GLY A 260 -26.09 7.44 27.21
C GLY A 260 -26.88 6.74 28.31
N GLY A 261 -26.85 7.29 29.52
CA GLY A 261 -27.66 6.81 30.64
C GLY A 261 -29.14 7.12 30.41
N ALA A 262 -30.01 6.17 30.69
CA ALA A 262 -31.46 6.39 30.68
C ALA A 262 -31.86 7.45 31.72
N GLY A 263 -32.81 8.31 31.38
CA GLY A 263 -33.45 9.19 32.36
C GLY A 263 -34.32 8.40 33.32
N GLY A 264 -34.57 8.96 34.52
CA GLY A 264 -35.48 8.35 35.50
C GLY A 264 -36.87 8.18 34.91
N PRO A 265 -37.39 6.95 34.76
CA PRO A 265 -38.60 6.66 33.98
C PRO A 265 -39.91 6.94 34.71
N SER A 266 -39.87 7.12 36.03
CA SER A 266 -41.04 7.27 36.88
C SER A 266 -40.68 8.00 38.16
N VAL A 267 -41.70 8.38 38.93
CA VAL A 267 -41.56 9.06 40.23
C VAL A 267 -40.50 8.40 41.11
N GLY A 268 -39.60 9.19 41.68
CA GLY A 268 -38.53 8.75 42.57
C GLY A 268 -37.42 7.95 41.91
N ALA A 269 -37.44 7.75 40.59
CA ALA A 269 -36.41 6.99 39.91
C ALA A 269 -35.16 7.84 39.64
N PRO A 270 -33.96 7.34 40.01
CA PRO A 270 -32.71 7.99 39.62
C PRO A 270 -32.47 7.87 38.11
N GLY A 271 -31.63 8.74 37.56
CA GLY A 271 -31.07 8.53 36.24
C GLY A 271 -30.03 7.41 36.27
N ALA A 272 -29.85 6.72 35.14
CA ALA A 272 -28.79 5.74 34.99
C ALA A 272 -27.46 6.42 34.64
N ALA A 273 -26.35 5.80 35.04
CA ALA A 273 -25.02 6.22 34.57
C ALA A 273 -24.85 5.94 33.07
N GLY A 274 -24.06 6.77 32.41
CA GLY A 274 -23.63 6.50 31.03
C GLY A 274 -22.50 5.47 30.98
N GLY A 275 -22.35 4.81 29.84
CA GLY A 275 -21.29 3.83 29.59
C GLY A 275 -19.95 4.49 29.27
N ALA A 276 -18.85 3.78 29.52
CA ALA A 276 -17.52 4.21 29.08
C ALA A 276 -17.34 3.98 27.57
N SER A 277 -16.58 4.86 26.91
CA SER A 277 -16.09 4.61 25.55
C SER A 277 -14.63 4.20 25.61
N SER A 278 -14.20 3.25 24.77
CA SER A 278 -12.83 2.75 24.76
C SER A 278 -12.35 2.30 23.39
N PHE A 279 -11.03 2.35 23.23
CA PHE A 279 -10.30 1.77 22.11
C PHE A 279 -9.43 0.63 22.65
N GLY A 280 -9.96 -0.60 22.60
CA GLY A 280 -9.41 -1.76 23.28
C GLY A 280 -9.15 -1.48 24.77
N GLY A 281 -8.00 -1.96 25.26
CA GLY A 281 -7.44 -1.56 26.56
C GLY A 281 -6.46 -0.38 26.47
N LEU A 282 -6.36 0.29 25.32
CA LEU A 282 -5.32 1.30 25.05
C LEU A 282 -5.74 2.72 25.42
N ALA A 283 -7.05 3.02 25.36
CA ALA A 283 -7.62 4.30 25.76
C ALA A 283 -9.06 4.12 26.24
N SER A 284 -9.47 4.88 27.26
CA SER A 284 -10.83 4.84 27.81
C SER A 284 -11.21 6.18 28.43
N ALA A 285 -12.48 6.55 28.39
CA ALA A 285 -13.05 7.64 29.18
C ALA A 285 -14.38 7.19 29.79
N ALA A 286 -14.56 7.52 31.06
CA ALA A 286 -15.71 7.07 31.82
C ALA A 286 -16.98 7.84 31.43
N GLY A 287 -18.12 7.15 31.53
CA GLY A 287 -19.42 7.81 31.42
C GLY A 287 -19.74 8.68 32.64
N GLY A 288 -20.72 9.57 32.48
CA GLY A 288 -21.23 10.40 33.58
C GLY A 288 -22.16 9.62 34.50
N GLY A 289 -22.17 9.97 35.79
CA GLY A 289 -23.09 9.41 36.77
C GLY A 289 -24.54 9.86 36.54
N GLY A 290 -25.52 9.04 36.93
CA GLY A 290 -26.92 9.42 36.87
C GLY A 290 -27.31 10.41 37.97
N GLY A 291 -28.30 11.27 37.70
CA GLY A 291 -28.86 12.18 38.71
C GLY A 291 -29.68 11.42 39.77
N THR A 292 -29.74 11.96 40.99
CA THR A 292 -30.57 11.39 42.07
C THR A 292 -31.92 12.11 42.19
N SER A 293 -32.98 11.38 42.54
CA SER A 293 -34.32 11.94 42.73
C SER A 293 -34.37 12.78 44.01
N ALA A 294 -34.93 14.00 43.98
CA ALA A 294 -34.91 14.94 45.10
C ALA A 294 -33.51 15.10 45.73
N GLY A 295 -32.46 15.05 44.91
CA GLY A 295 -31.09 15.04 45.38
C GLY A 295 -30.10 15.68 44.41
N SER A 296 -28.82 15.44 44.69
CA SER A 296 -27.68 15.93 43.92
C SER A 296 -27.72 15.46 42.46
N GLY A 297 -27.15 16.27 41.57
CA GLY A 297 -26.89 15.81 40.22
C GLY A 297 -25.76 14.78 40.16
N GLY A 298 -25.69 14.06 39.04
CA GLY A 298 -24.74 12.98 38.83
C GLY A 298 -23.31 13.49 38.72
N GLY A 299 -22.35 12.73 39.25
CA GLY A 299 -20.93 13.03 39.13
C GLY A 299 -20.45 13.03 37.68
N GLY A 300 -19.51 13.90 37.35
CA GLY A 300 -18.85 13.89 36.05
C GLY A 300 -18.01 12.63 35.85
N GLY A 301 -17.99 12.09 34.63
CA GLY A 301 -17.12 10.97 34.29
C GLY A 301 -15.65 11.36 34.34
N ALA A 302 -14.79 10.47 34.81
CA ALA A 302 -13.34 10.65 34.72
C ALA A 302 -12.87 10.68 33.26
N GLY A 303 -12.00 11.64 32.94
CA GLY A 303 -11.31 11.70 31.66
C GLY A 303 -10.33 10.55 31.46
N SER A 304 -9.78 10.44 30.26
CA SER A 304 -8.71 9.48 29.99
C SER A 304 -7.46 9.75 30.84
N ALA A 305 -6.65 8.72 31.09
CA ALA A 305 -5.40 8.85 31.85
C ALA A 305 -4.40 9.81 31.19
N VAL A 306 -4.43 9.91 29.86
CA VAL A 306 -3.58 10.81 29.07
C VAL A 306 -4.49 11.78 28.32
N ASN A 307 -4.14 13.07 28.35
CA ASN A 307 -4.91 14.15 27.71
C ASN A 307 -6.42 14.12 28.03
N GLY A 308 -6.74 13.74 29.26
CA GLY A 308 -8.12 13.59 29.72
C GLY A 308 -8.71 14.88 30.24
N ALA A 309 -10.02 15.05 30.01
CA ALA A 309 -10.82 16.08 30.65
C ALA A 309 -11.99 15.40 31.38
N PRO A 310 -12.25 15.73 32.66
CA PRO A 310 -13.41 15.22 33.36
C PRO A 310 -14.69 15.83 32.79
N GLY A 311 -15.80 15.09 32.92
CA GLY A 311 -17.13 15.61 32.62
C GLY A 311 -17.61 16.60 33.67
N GLY A 312 -18.53 17.47 33.30
CA GLY A 312 -19.22 18.37 34.22
C GLY A 312 -20.14 17.60 35.16
N ILE A 313 -20.24 18.07 36.40
CA ILE A 313 -21.21 17.55 37.37
C ILE A 313 -22.61 18.04 36.99
N GLY A 314 -23.60 17.15 37.06
CA GLY A 314 -25.00 17.55 36.96
C GLY A 314 -25.42 18.42 38.14
N GLN A 315 -26.26 19.41 37.92
CA GLN A 315 -26.75 20.27 38.98
C GLN A 315 -27.80 19.54 39.83
N ALA A 316 -27.90 19.90 41.11
CA ALA A 316 -29.04 19.53 41.94
C ALA A 316 -30.32 20.22 41.44
N TYR A 317 -31.48 19.69 41.82
CA TYR A 317 -32.74 20.40 41.56
C TYR A 317 -32.83 21.67 42.41
N ASN A 318 -33.58 22.66 41.92
CA ASN A 318 -33.87 23.89 42.67
C ASN A 318 -35.15 23.71 43.49
N ALA A 319 -35.03 23.76 44.82
CA ALA A 319 -36.14 23.61 45.77
C ALA A 319 -37.06 24.86 45.78
N PRO A 320 -38.34 24.74 46.17
CA PRO A 320 -39.34 25.77 45.93
C PRO A 320 -39.12 27.06 46.72
N SER A 321 -38.79 28.16 46.03
CA SER A 321 -39.24 29.50 46.43
C SER A 321 -40.48 29.87 45.62
N ILE A 322 -41.62 29.27 45.99
CA ILE A 322 -43.01 29.58 45.60
C ILE A 322 -43.39 29.72 44.09
N THR A 323 -42.47 29.82 43.13
CA THR A 323 -42.80 29.94 41.68
C THR A 323 -41.84 29.26 40.70
N SER A 324 -40.65 28.78 41.11
CA SER A 324 -39.61 28.32 40.16
C SER A 324 -38.98 26.96 40.48
N GLU A 325 -39.78 25.94 40.83
CA GLU A 325 -39.27 24.57 40.90
C GLU A 325 -38.70 24.13 39.54
N GLN A 326 -37.43 23.74 39.56
CA GLN A 326 -36.68 23.35 38.39
C GLN A 326 -35.89 22.07 38.70
N GLY A 327 -35.89 21.11 37.76
CA GLY A 327 -34.99 19.97 37.82
C GLY A 327 -33.53 20.40 37.63
N GLY A 328 -32.58 19.58 38.04
CA GLY A 328 -31.17 19.89 37.85
C GLY A 328 -30.78 19.92 36.37
N MET A 329 -29.94 20.87 35.97
CA MET A 329 -29.32 20.84 34.64
C MET A 329 -28.32 19.68 34.53
N GLY A 330 -28.27 19.02 33.38
CA GLY A 330 -27.26 18.01 33.10
C GLY A 330 -25.86 18.61 33.03
N GLY A 331 -24.86 17.80 33.34
CA GLY A 331 -23.45 18.16 33.23
C GLY A 331 -23.01 18.25 31.76
N ALA A 332 -22.21 19.27 31.46
CA ALA A 332 -21.57 19.41 30.16
C ALA A 332 -20.48 18.35 29.94
N SER A 333 -20.17 18.05 28.70
CA SER A 333 -18.95 17.34 28.33
C SER A 333 -18.04 18.31 27.57
N LEU A 334 -16.84 17.86 27.21
CA LEU A 334 -15.96 18.63 26.34
C LEU A 334 -16.58 18.92 24.95
N PHE A 335 -17.60 18.14 24.56
CA PHE A 335 -18.18 18.14 23.22
C PHE A 335 -19.62 18.66 23.18
N GLY A 336 -20.12 19.26 24.26
CA GLY A 336 -21.44 19.89 24.27
C GLY A 336 -21.97 20.32 25.64
N GLY A 337 -23.10 21.03 25.62
CA GLY A 337 -23.80 21.47 26.83
C GLY A 337 -24.78 20.42 27.35
N GLY A 338 -24.89 20.32 28.68
CA GLY A 338 -25.87 19.44 29.34
C GLY A 338 -27.32 19.86 29.10
N GLY A 339 -28.24 18.92 29.34
CA GLY A 339 -29.67 19.15 29.18
C GLY A 339 -30.24 20.11 30.22
N PHE A 340 -31.25 20.89 29.85
CA PHE A 340 -31.95 21.74 30.81
C PHE A 340 -32.88 20.89 31.68
N GLY A 341 -32.89 21.15 32.99
CA GLY A 341 -33.86 20.56 33.88
C GLY A 341 -35.26 21.11 33.61
N GLY A 342 -36.28 20.26 33.78
CA GLY A 342 -37.68 20.67 33.55
C GLY A 342 -38.12 21.77 34.51
N ILE A 343 -39.04 22.62 34.10
CA ILE A 343 -39.58 23.71 34.94
C ILE A 343 -41.08 23.54 35.15
N ARG A 344 -41.54 23.81 36.38
CA ARG A 344 -42.97 23.79 36.72
C ARG A 344 -43.73 24.91 35.97
N GLN A 345 -43.19 26.14 35.99
CA GLN A 345 -43.81 27.30 35.36
C GLN A 345 -43.53 27.26 33.84
N GLY A 346 -44.54 26.89 33.05
CA GLY A 346 -44.41 26.70 31.59
C GLY A 346 -44.43 25.25 31.12
N ALA A 347 -44.48 24.28 32.04
CA ALA A 347 -44.66 22.84 31.77
C ALA A 347 -43.68 22.24 30.74
N THR A 348 -42.45 22.74 30.66
CA THR A 348 -41.42 22.17 29.78
C THR A 348 -40.72 21.00 30.47
N GLY A 349 -40.68 19.86 29.78
CA GLY A 349 -39.99 18.66 30.25
C GLY A 349 -38.47 18.85 30.29
N ALA A 350 -37.80 17.96 31.02
CA ALA A 350 -36.34 17.90 30.98
C ALA A 350 -35.86 17.64 29.55
N THR A 351 -34.77 18.32 29.15
CA THR A 351 -34.24 18.16 27.80
C THR A 351 -32.99 17.30 27.78
N VAL A 352 -32.79 16.64 26.64
CA VAL A 352 -31.51 16.00 26.32
C VAL A 352 -30.48 17.09 26.06
N GLY A 353 -29.22 16.84 26.43
CA GLY A 353 -28.12 17.76 26.13
C GLY A 353 -27.85 17.93 24.62
N SER A 354 -26.78 18.64 24.30
CA SER A 354 -26.24 18.78 22.94
C SER A 354 -24.88 18.06 22.86
N GLY A 355 -24.46 17.61 21.67
CA GLY A 355 -23.13 17.00 21.50
C GLY A 355 -22.98 15.57 22.01
N PHE A 356 -21.76 15.11 22.27
CA PHE A 356 -21.51 13.74 22.76
C PHE A 356 -21.30 13.72 24.26
N GLY A 357 -21.73 12.65 24.93
CA GLY A 357 -21.44 12.41 26.34
C GLY A 357 -22.03 13.41 27.32
N THR A 358 -22.99 14.25 26.92
CA THR A 358 -23.60 15.23 27.83
C THR A 358 -24.68 14.61 28.70
N GLY A 359 -24.80 15.11 29.94
CA GLY A 359 -25.80 14.66 30.89
C GLY A 359 -27.21 15.13 30.53
N GLY A 360 -28.22 14.32 30.85
CA GLY A 360 -29.63 14.67 30.69
C GLY A 360 -30.13 15.59 31.80
N GLY A 361 -31.07 16.49 31.50
CA GLY A 361 -31.74 17.29 32.51
C GLY A 361 -32.58 16.45 33.48
N GLY A 362 -32.65 16.88 34.73
CA GLY A 362 -33.52 16.31 35.75
C GLY A 362 -34.97 16.75 35.56
N GLY A 363 -35.90 15.86 35.88
CA GLY A 363 -37.34 16.09 35.73
C GLY A 363 -37.91 16.98 36.83
N CYS A 364 -38.84 17.87 36.48
CA CYS A 364 -39.71 18.55 37.42
C CYS A 364 -41.15 18.10 37.15
N ARG A 365 -41.74 17.32 38.07
CA ARG A 365 -43.05 16.67 37.90
C ARG A 365 -43.20 15.87 36.60
N ASN A 366 -42.07 15.43 36.05
CA ASN A 366 -41.96 14.67 34.82
C ASN A 366 -40.71 13.78 34.88
N VAL A 367 -40.58 12.83 33.96
CA VAL A 367 -39.42 11.94 33.83
C VAL A 367 -38.13 12.73 33.55
N GLY A 368 -36.99 12.13 33.90
CA GLY A 368 -35.68 12.69 33.56
C GLY A 368 -35.34 12.49 32.09
N ALA A 369 -34.46 13.33 31.55
CA ALA A 369 -33.97 13.16 30.19
C ALA A 369 -32.82 12.15 30.14
N LEU A 370 -32.68 11.47 29.00
CA LEU A 370 -31.53 10.61 28.71
C LEU A 370 -30.24 11.45 28.57
N GLY A 371 -29.12 10.85 28.97
CA GLY A 371 -27.79 11.34 28.63
C GLY A 371 -27.42 10.98 27.19
N ARG A 372 -26.49 11.71 26.58
CA ARG A 372 -26.07 11.46 25.20
C ARG A 372 -25.01 10.37 25.11
N PRO A 373 -25.03 9.55 24.05
CA PRO A 373 -23.98 8.56 23.82
C PRO A 373 -22.63 9.23 23.60
N GLY A 374 -21.58 8.45 23.80
CA GLY A 374 -20.21 8.82 23.51
C GLY A 374 -19.83 8.65 22.03
N PHE A 375 -18.54 8.72 21.76
CA PHE A 375 -17.94 8.37 20.46
C PHE A 375 -16.48 7.97 20.64
N VAL A 376 -15.89 7.37 19.60
CA VAL A 376 -14.46 7.13 19.47
C VAL A 376 -14.02 7.54 18.06
N LEU A 377 -13.06 8.45 17.95
CA LEU A 377 -12.39 8.86 16.73
C LEU A 377 -10.96 8.32 16.75
N VAL A 378 -10.59 7.60 15.70
CA VAL A 378 -9.25 7.08 15.47
C VAL A 378 -8.63 7.87 14.33
N GLU A 379 -7.46 8.46 14.56
CA GLU A 379 -6.64 9.12 13.52
C GLU A 379 -5.30 8.38 13.41
N TRP A 380 -4.80 8.16 12.20
CA TRP A 380 -3.51 7.51 11.98
C TRP A 380 -2.71 8.22 10.89
N MET A 381 -1.39 8.12 11.03
CA MET A 381 -0.40 8.56 10.04
C MET A 381 0.82 7.66 10.17
N GLN A 382 1.49 7.40 9.04
CA GLN A 382 2.70 6.59 9.00
C GLN A 382 3.93 7.36 9.50
#